data_AF-A0A2E5PD24-F1
#
_entry.id   AF-A0A2E5PD24-F1
#
_cell.length_a   1.000
_cell.length_b   1.000
_cell.length_c   1.000
_cell.angle_alpha   90.00
_cell.angle_beta   90.00
_cell.angle_gamma   90.00
#
_symmetry.space_group_name_H-M   'P 1'
#
loop_
_entity.id
_entity.type
_entity.pdbx_description
1 polymer ?
#
loop_
_entity_poly.entity_id
_entity_poly.type
_entity_poly.pdbx_seq_one_letter_code
_entity_poly.pdbx_strand_id
1 'polypeptide(L)' 'MSARGPLTPNGVQAVAAELAGQPVDAEKAAVHAEVFENIMQMIETLRELPIKGVEPAVIYRPVERKEGEGS' A
#
# COMPACT_ATOMS: atom_id res chain seq x y z
N MET A 1 3.90 -10.33 17.64
CA MET A 1 4.20 -9.77 16.30
C MET A 1 5.60 -9.20 16.34
N SER A 2 6.46 -9.47 15.35
CA SER A 2 7.76 -8.80 15.26
C SER A 2 7.53 -7.34 14.87
N ALA A 3 8.14 -6.41 15.61
CA ALA A 3 8.12 -5.01 15.25
C ALA A 3 8.82 -4.83 13.90
N ARG A 4 8.22 -4.04 13.00
CA ARG A 4 8.88 -3.69 11.73
C ARG A 4 10.14 -2.86 11.99
N GLY A 5 11.09 -2.95 11.08
CA GLY A 5 12.18 -1.97 11.02
C GLY A 5 11.66 -0.60 10.56
N PRO A 6 12.38 0.49 10.88
CA PRO A 6 12.08 1.82 10.35
C PRO A 6 12.30 1.86 8.84
N LEU A 7 11.56 2.71 8.14
CA LEU A 7 11.83 3.01 6.74
C LEU A 7 13.17 3.73 6.60
N THR A 8 13.91 3.38 5.55
CA THR A 8 15.18 4.02 5.22
C THR A 8 15.07 4.75 3.89
N PRO A 9 15.83 5.85 3.68
CA PRO A 9 15.85 6.55 2.39
C PRO A 9 16.19 5.60 1.22
N ASN A 10 17.16 4.70 1.40
CA ASN A 10 17.52 3.71 0.40
C ASN A 10 16.37 2.76 0.07
N GLY A 11 15.59 2.35 1.08
CA GLY A 11 14.39 1.53 0.86
C GLY A 11 13.32 2.26 0.06
N VAL A 12 13.12 3.55 0.32
CA VAL A 12 12.20 4.39 -0.46
C VAL A 12 12.67 4.52 -1.91
N GLN A 13 13.95 4.75 -2.16
CA GLN A 13 14.50 4.81 -3.52
C GLN A 13 14.32 3.50 -4.28
N ALA A 14 14.63 2.37 -3.65
CA ALA A 14 14.49 1.05 -4.27
C ALA A 14 13.04 0.79 -4.68
N VAL A 15 12.09 1.03 -3.76
CA VAL A 15 10.66 0.85 -4.02
C VAL A 15 10.15 1.80 -5.11
N ALA A 16 10.56 3.07 -5.08
CA ALA A 16 10.14 4.06 -6.07
C ALA A 16 10.63 3.71 -7.48
N ALA A 17 11.86 3.21 -7.61
CA ALA A 17 12.41 2.75 -8.88
C ALA A 17 11.76 1.45 -9.39
N GLU A 18 11.56 0.46 -8.51
CA GLU A 18 11.11 -0.88 -8.90
C GLU A 18 9.59 -0.98 -9.06
N LEU A 19 8.82 -0.45 -8.11
CA LEU A 19 7.37 -0.66 -8.04
C LEU A 19 6.57 0.52 -8.58
N ALA A 20 7.06 1.75 -8.40
CA ALA A 20 6.37 2.95 -8.89
C ALA A 20 6.85 3.38 -10.28
N GLY A 21 7.99 2.86 -10.76
CA GLY A 21 8.61 3.27 -12.02
C GLY A 21 9.03 4.75 -12.03
N GLN A 22 9.21 5.36 -10.85
CA GLN A 22 9.55 6.76 -10.67
C GLN A 22 10.76 6.87 -9.73
N PRO A 23 11.99 6.79 -10.26
CA PRO A 23 13.19 6.97 -9.46
C PRO A 23 13.18 8.34 -8.77
N VAL A 24 13.58 8.38 -7.50
CA VAL A 24 13.73 9.61 -6.73
C VAL A 24 15.16 9.79 -6.27
N ASP A 25 15.64 11.03 -6.24
CA ASP A 25 16.96 11.36 -5.71
C ASP A 25 17.03 11.14 -4.19
N ALA A 26 18.24 11.24 -3.64
CA ALA A 26 18.51 10.93 -2.23
C ALA A 26 17.84 11.93 -1.28
N GLU A 27 17.79 13.21 -1.66
CA GLU A 27 17.17 14.27 -0.84
C GLU A 27 15.68 14.03 -0.72
N LYS A 28 15.00 13.80 -1.84
CA LYS A 28 13.57 13.50 -1.88
C LYS A 28 13.24 12.18 -1.18
N ALA A 29 14.10 11.17 -1.29
CA ALA A 29 13.93 9.91 -0.59
C ALA A 29 14.03 10.06 0.94
N ALA A 30 14.93 10.91 1.43
CA ALA A 30 15.05 11.19 2.87
C ALA A 30 13.78 11.86 3.41
N VAL A 31 13.28 12.89 2.72
CA VAL A 31 12.01 13.55 3.07
C VAL A 31 10.84 12.56 3.06
N HIS A 32 10.76 11.71 2.03
CA HIS A 32 9.70 10.70 1.94
C HIS A 32 9.80 9.63 3.03
N ALA A 33 11.00 9.19 3.42
CA ALA A 33 11.16 8.21 4.49
C ALA A 33 10.58 8.71 5.82
N GLU A 34 10.81 9.99 6.18
CA GLU A 34 10.24 10.60 7.39
C GLU A 34 8.71 10.66 7.34
N VAL A 35 8.15 11.12 6.22
CA VAL A 35 6.69 11.22 6.04
C VAL A 35 6.04 9.83 6.10
N PHE A 36 6.59 8.87 5.38
CA PHE A 36 6.04 7.52 5.31
C PHE A 36 6.18 6.76 6.62
N GLU A 37 7.22 7.02 7.41
CA GLU A 37 7.39 6.38 8.71
C GLU A 37 6.20 6.70 9.65
N ASN A 38 5.75 7.95 9.66
CA ASN A 38 4.57 8.37 10.41
C ASN A 38 3.29 7.64 9.93
N ILE A 39 3.11 7.50 8.62
CA ILE A 39 1.98 6.76 8.04
C ILE A 39 2.05 5.29 8.42
N MET A 40 3.23 4.68 8.35
CA MET A 40 3.43 3.28 8.69
C MET A 40 3.19 3.00 10.18
N GLN A 41 3.51 3.92 11.08
CA GLN A 41 3.13 3.82 12.50
C GLN A 41 1.61 3.83 12.68
N MET A 42 0.90 4.70 11.97
CA MET A 42 -0.57 4.69 11.96
C MET A 42 -1.13 3.38 11.38
N ILE A 43 -0.51 2.80 10.36
CA ILE A 43 -0.94 1.50 9.81
C ILE A 43 -0.77 0.37 10.83
N GLU A 44 0.27 0.40 11.66
CA GLU A 44 0.42 -0.62 12.72
C GLU A 44 -0.76 -0.59 13.70
N THR A 45 -1.31 0.57 14.04
CA THR A 45 -2.50 0.64 14.91
C THR A 45 -3.74 0.03 14.25
N LEU A 46 -3.86 0.14 12.92
CA LEU A 46 -4.95 -0.50 12.17
C LEU A 46 -4.82 -2.02 12.14
N ARG A 47 -3.60 -2.57 12.17
CA ARG A 47 -3.35 -4.03 12.19
C ARG A 47 -3.74 -4.69 13.50
N GLU A 48 -3.81 -3.93 14.58
CA GLU A 48 -4.24 -4.41 15.89
C GLU A 48 -5.77 -4.56 16.00
N LEU A 49 -6.53 -4.02 15.04
CA LEU A 49 -7.98 -4.12 15.03
C LEU A 49 -8.43 -5.59 14.86
N PRO A 50 -9.45 -6.05 15.62
CA PRO A 50 -9.96 -7.42 15.54
C PRO A 50 -10.86 -7.62 14.31
N ILE A 51 -10.30 -7.50 13.11
CA ILE A 51 -11.04 -7.54 11.84
C ILE A 51 -11.27 -8.97 11.31
N LYS A 52 -11.04 -10.00 12.12
CA LYS A 52 -11.27 -11.39 11.73
C LYS A 52 -12.76 -11.61 11.48
N GLY A 53 -13.11 -11.97 10.25
CA GLY A 53 -14.50 -12.20 9.83
C GLY A 53 -15.23 -10.93 9.37
N VAL A 54 -14.55 -9.79 9.28
CA VAL A 54 -15.10 -8.58 8.64
C VAL A 54 -14.84 -8.66 7.13
N GLU A 55 -15.89 -8.59 6.33
CA GLU A 55 -15.76 -8.56 4.86
C GLU A 55 -15.21 -7.20 4.39
N PRO A 56 -14.43 -7.17 3.28
CA PRO A 56 -14.00 -5.91 2.67
C PRO A 56 -15.18 -5.04 2.26
N ALA A 57 -15.04 -3.72 2.39
CA ALA A 57 -16.11 -2.76 2.07
C ALA A 57 -16.58 -2.83 0.61
N VAL A 58 -15.71 -3.29 -0.30
CA VAL A 58 -16.03 -3.48 -1.72
C VAL A 58 -15.77 -4.93 -2.08
N ILE A 59 -16.80 -5.59 -2.60
CA ILE A 59 -16.75 -6.97 -3.06
C ILE A 59 -17.05 -6.96 -4.55
N TYR A 60 -16.16 -7.55 -5.34
CA TYR A 60 -16.38 -7.74 -6.76
C TYR A 60 -17.62 -8.60 -6.99
N ARG A 61 -18.52 -8.12 -7.86
CA ARG A 61 -19.65 -8.89 -8.36
C ARG A 61 -19.57 -8.94 -9.89
N PRO A 62 -19.24 -10.09 -10.49
CA PRO A 62 -19.27 -10.22 -11.94
C PRO A 62 -20.70 -10.02 -12.42
N VAL A 63 -20.86 -9.29 -13.53
CA VAL A 63 -22.14 -9.18 -14.22
C VAL A 63 -22.11 -10.21 -15.35
N GLU A 64 -23.03 -11.16 -15.35
CA GLU A 64 -23.18 -12.08 -16.48
C GLU A 64 -23.60 -11.27 -17.71
N ARG A 65 -22.82 -11.35 -18.79
CA ARG A 65 -23.29 -10.86 -20.10
C ARG A 65 -24.51 -11.70 -20.47
N LYS A 66 -25.68 -11.06 -20.61
CA LYS A 66 -26.81 -11.70 -21.30
C LYS A 66 -26.37 -11.98 -22.73
N GLU A 67 -26.47 -13.24 -23.16
CA GLU A 67 -26.31 -13.59 -24.56
C GLU A 67 -27.26 -12.71 -25.40
N GLY A 68 -26.72 -11.79 -26.21
CA GLY A 68 -27.51 -10.97 -27.14
C GLY A 68 -27.19 -9.46 -27.20
N GLU A 69 -26.44 -8.88 -26.26
CA GLU A 69 -26.09 -7.45 -26.30
C GLU A 69 -24.75 -7.19 -27.00
N GLY A 70 -24.68 -7.63 -28.25
CA GLY A 70 -23.53 -7.47 -29.14
C GLY A 70 -23.93 -7.88 -30.56
N SER A 71 -24.83 -7.10 -31.16
CA SER A 71 -25.09 -7.08 -32.60
C SER A 71 -24.77 -5.70 -33.14
#